data_AF-A0A0G0QEK3-F1
#
_entry.id   AF-A0A0G0QEK3-F1
#
_cell.length_a   1.000
_cell.length_b   1.000
_cell.length_c   1.000
_cell.angle_alpha   90.00
_cell.angle_beta   90.00
_cell.angle_gamma   90.00
#
_symmetry.space_group_name_H-M   'P 1'
#
loop_
_entity.id
_entity.type
_entity.pdbx_description
1 polymer ?
#
loop_
_entity_poly.entity_id
_entity_poly.type
_entity_poly.pdbx_seq_one_letter_code
_entity_poly.pdbx_strand_id
1 'polypeptide(L)'
;MNDQNISIIDAAEQFDILEIINRGIAYAIIIAGFLSVVFIFFGGISFILSGGQEDKIKQAVSTIRYAIIGLIITFMAIVIVAAVGKALGLNIIEYLNFGEIVDMIRSITSSANPNSGGIETLQ
;
A
#
# COMPACT_ATOMS: atom_id res chain seq x y z
N MET A 1 -24.51 42.14 0.49
CA MET A 1 -24.93 40.72 0.51
C MET A 1 -23.72 39.91 0.12
N ASN A 2 -23.17 39.12 1.03
CA ASN A 2 -21.94 38.36 0.82
C ASN A 2 -22.30 37.07 0.09
N ASP A 3 -21.90 36.95 -1.17
CA ASP A 3 -21.92 35.69 -1.93
C ASP A 3 -20.87 34.72 -1.35
N GLN A 4 -21.16 34.18 -0.18
CA GLN A 4 -20.48 33.04 0.45
C GLN A 4 -20.94 31.70 -0.16
N ASN A 5 -21.38 31.70 -1.43
CA ASN A 5 -21.84 30.49 -2.09
C ASN A 5 -20.77 29.93 -3.04
N ILE A 6 -19.63 29.53 -2.48
CA ILE A 6 -18.66 28.64 -3.12
C ILE A 6 -18.11 27.67 -2.05
N SER A 7 -18.96 26.93 -1.32
CA SER A 7 -18.41 26.08 -0.23
C SER A 7 -19.12 24.78 0.13
N ILE A 8 -20.24 24.39 -0.49
CA ILE A 8 -20.95 23.18 -0.01
C ILE A 8 -21.49 22.24 -1.09
N ILE A 9 -21.49 22.64 -2.36
CA ILE A 9 -22.00 21.79 -3.46
C ILE A 9 -20.87 21.07 -4.21
N ASP A 10 -19.65 21.63 -4.27
CA ASP A 10 -18.49 20.95 -4.86
C ASP A 10 -17.82 19.91 -3.93
N ALA A 11 -17.97 20.04 -2.61
CA ALA A 11 -17.31 19.16 -1.66
C ALA A 11 -17.97 17.77 -1.58
N ALA A 12 -19.30 17.69 -1.70
CA ALA A 12 -20.03 16.43 -1.55
C ALA A 12 -19.88 15.48 -2.76
N GLU A 13 -19.59 16.00 -3.97
CA GLU A 13 -19.34 15.17 -5.16
C GLU A 13 -17.86 14.80 -5.31
N GLN A 14 -16.95 15.56 -4.70
CA GLN A 14 -15.50 15.30 -4.75
C GLN A 14 -15.03 14.21 -3.79
N PHE A 15 -15.69 13.98 -2.65
CA PHE A 15 -15.20 12.96 -1.71
C PHE A 15 -15.39 11.52 -2.23
N ASP A 16 -16.47 11.22 -2.96
CA ASP A 16 -16.73 9.87 -3.51
C ASP A 16 -15.71 9.46 -4.58
N ILE A 17 -15.36 10.37 -5.49
CA ILE A 17 -14.39 10.06 -6.57
C ILE A 17 -12.99 9.82 -6.00
N LEU A 18 -12.61 10.53 -4.94
CA LEU A 18 -11.29 10.44 -4.34
C LEU A 18 -11.14 9.16 -3.51
N GLU A 19 -12.20 8.76 -2.82
CA GLU A 19 -12.23 7.48 -2.10
C GLU A 19 -12.12 6.29 -3.07
N ILE A 20 -12.88 6.32 -4.17
CA ILE A 20 -12.80 5.28 -5.22
C ILE A 20 -11.41 5.22 -5.82
N ILE A 21 -10.79 6.37 -6.12
CA ILE A 21 -9.43 6.45 -6.67
C ILE A 21 -8.42 5.90 -5.66
N ASN A 22 -8.47 6.32 -4.40
CA ASN A 22 -7.51 5.89 -3.38
C ASN A 22 -7.59 4.37 -3.16
N ARG A 23 -8.81 3.84 -3.04
CA ARG A 23 -9.05 2.40 -2.90
C ARG A 23 -8.62 1.63 -4.14
N GLY A 24 -8.85 2.18 -5.33
CA GLY A 24 -8.37 1.62 -6.60
C GLY A 24 -6.85 1.54 -6.67
N ILE A 25 -6.15 2.59 -6.26
CA ILE A 25 -4.68 2.64 -6.22
C ILE A 25 -4.13 1.62 -5.21
N ALA A 26 -4.72 1.51 -4.02
CA ALA A 26 -4.31 0.52 -3.03
C ALA A 26 -4.40 -0.91 -3.59
N TYR A 27 -5.51 -1.26 -4.23
CA TYR A 27 -5.64 -2.57 -4.89
C TYR A 27 -4.64 -2.74 -6.04
N ALA A 28 -4.42 -1.70 -6.86
CA ALA A 28 -3.45 -1.74 -7.95
C ALA A 28 -2.02 -1.99 -7.46
N ILE A 29 -1.59 -1.36 -6.36
CA ILE A 29 -0.26 -1.56 -5.77
C ILE A 29 -0.11 -2.99 -5.24
N ILE A 30 -1.12 -3.50 -4.53
CA ILE A 30 -1.10 -4.89 -4.01
C ILE A 30 -0.96 -5.89 -5.15
N ILE A 31 -1.76 -5.72 -6.21
CA ILE A 31 -1.73 -6.59 -7.40
C ILE A 31 -0.38 -6.47 -8.12
N ALA A 32 0.12 -5.26 -8.35
CA ALA A 32 1.40 -5.02 -9.03
C ALA A 32 2.59 -5.59 -8.24
N GLY A 33 2.58 -5.42 -6.92
CA GLY A 33 3.59 -6.00 -6.03
C GLY A 33 3.56 -7.53 -6.07
N PHE A 34 2.37 -8.13 -5.96
CA PHE A 34 2.20 -9.58 -6.05
C PHE A 34 2.66 -10.13 -7.42
N LEU A 35 2.25 -9.51 -8.52
CA LEU A 35 2.68 -9.91 -9.87
C LEU A 35 4.20 -9.82 -10.04
N SER A 36 4.84 -8.76 -9.53
CA SER A 36 6.29 -8.60 -9.59
C SER A 36 7.00 -9.76 -8.90
N VAL A 37 6.55 -10.16 -7.72
CA VAL A 37 7.10 -11.31 -6.99
C VAL A 37 6.93 -12.61 -7.78
N VAL A 38 5.76 -12.84 -8.36
CA VAL A 38 5.51 -14.03 -9.21
C VAL A 38 6.45 -14.06 -10.42
N PHE A 39 6.68 -12.93 -11.09
CA PHE A 39 7.59 -12.86 -12.24
C PHE A 39 9.05 -13.09 -11.85
N ILE A 40 9.48 -12.64 -10.66
CA ILE A 40 10.81 -12.96 -10.12
C ILE A 40 10.97 -14.46 -9.94
N PHE A 41 9.97 -15.14 -9.36
CA PHE A 41 10.01 -16.60 -9.22
C PHE A 41 10.03 -17.32 -10.56
N PHE A 42 9.21 -16.90 -11.52
CA PHE A 42 9.20 -17.47 -12.87
C PHE A 42 10.56 -17.32 -13.57
N GLY A 43 11.16 -16.12 -13.49
CA GLY A 43 12.49 -15.87 -14.02
C GLY A 43 13.56 -16.69 -13.32
N GLY A 44 13.47 -16.85 -11.99
CA GLY A 44 14.38 -17.66 -11.19
C GLY A 44 14.33 -19.15 -11.52
N ILE A 45 13.12 -19.72 -11.61
CA ILE A 45 12.93 -21.12 -12.02
C ILE A 45 13.44 -21.33 -13.44
N SER A 46 13.14 -20.41 -14.36
CA SER A 46 13.64 -20.49 -15.73
C SER A 46 15.16 -20.39 -15.80
N PHE A 47 15.79 -19.60 -14.92
CA PHE A 47 17.25 -19.48 -14.83
C PHE A 47 17.87 -20.81 -14.38
N ILE A 48 17.32 -21.43 -13.33
CA ILE A 48 17.78 -22.74 -12.83
C ILE A 48 17.62 -23.82 -13.91
N LEU A 49 16.48 -23.83 -14.61
CA LEU A 49 16.19 -24.80 -15.68
C LEU A 49 17.01 -24.55 -16.97
N SER A 50 17.69 -23.42 -17.10
CA SER A 50 18.46 -23.08 -18.30
C SER A 50 19.64 -24.03 -18.54
N GLY A 51 20.09 -24.76 -17.52
CA GLY A 51 21.05 -25.86 -17.68
C GLY A 51 22.39 -25.48 -18.33
N GLY A 52 22.80 -24.21 -18.22
CA GLY A 52 24.03 -23.71 -18.84
C GLY A 52 23.90 -23.18 -20.27
N GLN A 53 22.73 -23.26 -20.90
CA GLN A 53 22.51 -22.69 -22.24
C GLN A 53 22.47 -21.17 -22.17
N GLU A 54 23.44 -20.49 -22.78
CA GLU A 54 23.59 -19.03 -22.72
C GLU A 54 22.33 -18.27 -23.15
N ASP A 55 21.65 -18.73 -24.20
CA ASP A 55 20.41 -18.10 -24.69
C ASP A 55 19.29 -18.12 -23.65
N LYS A 56 19.11 -19.26 -22.97
CA LYS A 56 18.09 -19.45 -21.93
C LYS A 56 18.41 -18.65 -20.66
N ILE A 57 19.69 -18.62 -20.29
CA ILE A 57 20.19 -17.80 -19.19
C ILE A 57 19.90 -16.32 -19.46
N LYS A 58 20.26 -15.83 -20.65
CA LYS A 58 20.04 -14.44 -21.04
C LYS A 58 18.57 -14.06 -21.01
N GLN A 59 17.71 -14.96 -21.50
CA GLN A 59 16.26 -14.77 -21.45
C GLN A 59 15.76 -14.70 -19.99
N ALA A 60 16.14 -15.65 -19.14
CA ALA A 60 15.73 -15.68 -17.74
C ALA A 60 16.20 -14.44 -16.95
N VAL A 61 17.45 -14.02 -17.15
CA VAL A 61 18.02 -12.81 -16.53
C VAL A 61 17.28 -11.56 -16.99
N SER A 62 16.90 -11.47 -18.26
CA SER A 62 16.11 -10.34 -18.76
C SER A 62 14.75 -10.27 -18.08
N THR A 63 14.06 -11.40 -17.91
CA THR A 63 12.78 -11.49 -17.20
C THR A 63 12.90 -11.02 -15.77
N ILE A 64 13.91 -11.49 -15.03
CA ILE A 64 14.17 -11.06 -13.65
C ILE A 64 14.43 -9.55 -13.59
N ARG A 65 15.24 -9.03 -14.52
CA ARG A 65 15.55 -7.59 -14.60
C ARG A 65 14.27 -6.76 -14.79
N TYR A 66 13.39 -7.15 -15.71
CA TYR A 66 12.13 -6.45 -15.93
C TYR A 66 11.21 -6.51 -14.71
N ALA A 67 11.16 -7.65 -14.02
CA ALA A 67 10.37 -7.78 -12.80
C ALA A 67 10.88 -6.86 -11.67
N ILE A 68 12.20 -6.75 -11.51
CA ILE A 68 12.80 -5.82 -10.53
C ILE A 68 12.51 -4.36 -10.90
N ILE A 69 12.62 -3.99 -12.17
CA ILE A 69 12.30 -2.63 -12.64
C ILE A 69 10.82 -2.32 -12.37
N GLY A 70 9.91 -3.26 -12.65
CA GLY A 70 8.49 -3.13 -12.33
C GLY A 70 8.24 -2.87 -10.85
N LEU A 71 8.90 -3.62 -9.97
CA LEU A 71 8.80 -3.43 -8.51
C LEU A 71 9.30 -2.05 -8.07
N ILE A 72 10.42 -1.58 -8.63
CA ILE A 72 10.96 -0.23 -8.34
C ILE A 72 9.97 0.85 -8.80
N ILE A 73 9.38 0.69 -9.98
CA ILE A 73 8.35 1.61 -10.50
C ILE A 73 7.13 1.62 -9.58
N THR A 74 6.70 0.46 -9.06
CA THR A 74 5.61 0.40 -8.08
C THR A 74 5.93 1.24 -6.84
N PHE A 75 7.15 1.15 -6.29
CA PHE A 75 7.55 1.99 -5.16
C PHE A 75 7.57 3.49 -5.50
N MET A 76 8.07 3.86 -6.68
CA MET A 76 8.05 5.25 -7.15
C MET A 76 6.63 5.78 -7.32
N ALA A 77 5.72 4.96 -7.83
CA ALA A 77 4.32 5.34 -8.02
C ALA A 77 3.63 5.72 -6.69
N ILE A 78 3.93 5.03 -5.59
CA ILE A 78 3.40 5.36 -4.26
C ILE A 78 3.77 6.79 -3.87
N VAL A 79 5.04 7.16 -4.04
CA VAL A 79 5.54 8.50 -3.70
C VAL A 79 4.89 9.56 -4.58
N ILE A 80 4.80 9.31 -5.89
CA ILE A 80 4.21 10.25 -6.85
C ILE A 80 2.73 10.44 -6.56
N VAL A 81 1.97 9.36 -6.36
CA VAL A 81 0.54 9.43 -6.03
C VAL A 81 0.33 10.20 -4.72
N ALA A 82 1.13 9.93 -3.69
CA ALA A 82 1.04 10.66 -2.42
C ALA A 82 1.35 12.15 -2.60
N ALA A 83 2.34 12.49 -3.44
CA ALA A 83 2.70 13.87 -3.73
C ALA A 83 1.59 14.60 -4.51
N VAL A 84 1.01 13.96 -5.53
CA VAL A 84 -0.12 14.49 -6.30
C VAL A 84 -1.33 14.67 -5.40
N GLY A 85 -1.62 13.68 -4.54
CA GLY A 85 -2.69 13.75 -3.58
C GLY A 85 -2.57 14.95 -2.64
N LYS A 86 -1.37 15.14 -2.08
CA LYS A 86 -1.05 16.32 -1.25
C LYS A 86 -1.18 17.63 -2.02
N ALA A 87 -0.72 17.68 -3.28
CA ALA A 87 -0.79 18.87 -4.11
C ALA A 87 -2.24 19.29 -4.45
N LEU A 88 -3.15 18.32 -4.52
CA LEU A 88 -4.59 18.55 -4.72
C LEU A 88 -5.32 18.99 -3.44
N GLY A 89 -4.61 19.19 -2.33
CA GLY A 89 -5.21 19.58 -1.04
C GLY A 89 -5.92 18.44 -0.32
N LEU A 90 -5.65 17.20 -0.74
CA LEU A 90 -6.28 15.99 -0.22
C LEU A 90 -5.31 15.30 0.73
N ASN A 91 -5.72 15.10 1.98
CA ASN A 91 -4.95 14.34 2.96
C ASN A 91 -5.04 12.83 2.67
N ILE A 92 -4.46 12.39 1.56
CA ILE A 92 -4.43 10.97 1.14
C ILE A 92 -3.45 10.14 1.98
N ILE A 93 -2.75 10.77 2.92
CA ILE A 93 -1.66 10.17 3.71
C ILE A 93 -2.15 9.65 5.08
N GLU A 94 -3.45 9.51 5.30
CA GLU A 94 -4.01 9.01 6.56
C GLU A 94 -4.71 7.64 6.40
N TYR A 95 -4.04 6.67 5.78
CA TYR A 95 -4.58 5.30 5.65
C TYR A 95 -3.58 4.18 5.99
N LEU A 96 -2.32 4.51 6.30
CA LEU A 96 -1.33 3.52 6.74
C LEU A 96 -0.84 3.84 8.16
N ASN A 97 -1.78 4.10 9.07
CA ASN A 97 -1.45 4.24 10.48
C ASN A 97 -1.53 2.85 11.14
N PHE A 98 -0.38 2.17 11.25
CA PHE A 98 -0.25 0.91 12.00
C PHE A 98 -0.75 1.01 13.44
N GLY A 99 -0.81 2.24 13.97
CA GLY A 99 -1.41 2.57 15.26
C GLY A 99 -2.85 2.06 15.40
N GLU A 100 -3.72 2.25 14.41
CA GLU A 100 -5.14 1.85 14.53
C GLU A 100 -5.32 0.33 14.63
N ILE A 101 -4.47 -0.43 13.93
CA ILE A 101 -4.45 -1.89 13.99
C ILE A 101 -3.93 -2.37 15.35
N VAL A 102 -2.88 -1.72 15.89
CA VAL A 102 -2.34 -2.04 17.21
C VAL A 102 -3.32 -1.67 18.33
N ASP A 103 -4.04 -0.56 18.19
CA ASP A 103 -5.05 -0.13 19.17
C ASP A 103 -6.29 -1.03 19.13
N MET A 104 -6.67 -1.55 17.95
CA MET A 104 -7.64 -2.63 17.82
C MET A 104 -7.16 -3.92 18.52
N ILE A 105 -5.90 -4.32 18.37
CA ILE A 105 -5.36 -5.52 19.04
C ILE A 105 -5.27 -5.33 20.56
N ARG A 106 -4.86 -4.13 21.02
CA ARG A 106 -4.81 -3.79 22.44
C ARG A 106 -6.21 -3.76 23.04
N SER A 107 -7.20 -3.18 22.36
CA SER A 107 -8.58 -3.23 22.83
C SER A 107 -9.15 -4.65 22.89
N ILE A 108 -8.83 -5.53 21.94
CA ILE A 108 -9.19 -6.96 21.98
C ILE A 108 -8.47 -7.67 23.14
N THR A 109 -7.20 -7.39 23.36
CA THR A 109 -6.40 -8.02 24.44
C THR A 109 -6.85 -7.54 25.82
N SER A 110 -7.20 -6.25 25.94
CA SER A 110 -7.74 -5.64 27.15
C SER A 110 -9.18 -6.05 27.44
N SER A 111 -9.96 -6.41 26.42
CA SER A 111 -11.32 -6.97 26.60
C SER A 111 -11.33 -8.50 26.78
N ALA A 112 -10.32 -9.20 26.27
CA ALA A 112 -10.14 -10.64 26.45
C ALA A 112 -9.49 -11.01 27.80
N ASN A 113 -8.95 -10.04 28.56
CA ASN A 113 -8.41 -10.27 29.89
C ASN A 113 -9.18 -9.50 30.98
N PRO A 114 -10.35 -9.99 31.43
CA PRO A 114 -11.10 -9.40 32.54
C PRO A 114 -10.44 -9.62 33.93
N ASN A 115 -9.26 -10.26 34.03
CA ASN A 115 -8.62 -10.64 35.30
C ASN A 115 -7.07 -10.51 35.33
N SER A 116 -6.49 -9.40 34.88
CA SER A 116 -5.20 -8.94 35.44
C SER A 116 -5.45 -7.91 36.53
N GLY A 117 -5.80 -8.40 37.72
CA GLY A 117 -5.59 -7.64 38.95
C GLY A 117 -4.10 -7.45 39.21
N GLY A 118 -3.76 -6.36 39.91
CA GLY A 118 -2.48 -6.26 40.62
C GLY A 118 -1.56 -5.12 40.23
N ILE A 119 -1.98 -3.88 40.47
CA ILE A 119 -1.10 -2.90 41.15
C ILE A 119 -1.92 -2.18 42.22
N GLU A 120 -2.36 -2.95 43.22
CA GLU A 120 -2.34 -2.43 44.58
C GLU A 120 -0.88 -2.36 45.02
N THR A 121 -0.28 -1.19 44.91
CA THR A 121 0.84 -0.83 45.80
C THR A 121 0.36 0.33 46.64
N LEU A 122 -0.21 -0.01 47.80
CA LEU A 122 -0.32 0.87 48.95
C LEU A 122 1.08 1.28 49.41
N GLN A 123 1.48 2.52 49.15
CA GLN A 123 2.07 3.43 50.13
C GLN A 123 1.62 4.85 49.81
#